data_AF-A0AAF1ACF4-F1
#
_entry.id   AF-A0AAF1ACF4-F1
#
_cell.length_a   1.000
_cell.length_b   1.000
_cell.length_c   1.000
_cell.angle_alpha   90.00
_cell.angle_beta   90.00
_cell.angle_gamma   90.00
#
_symmetry.space_group_name_H-M   'P 1'
#
loop_
_entity.id
_entity.type
_entity.pdbx_description
1 polymer ?
#
loop_
_entity_poly.entity_id
_entity_poly.type
_entity_poly.pdbx_seq_one_letter_code
_entity_poly.pdbx_strand_id
1 'polypeptide(L)'
;MDRDELGEVIAEVQAKFPERPLEEVEDVVRGAYRHLARTATVTAHLIPLTLNRSMRLMRIQRDRHPADRPREFLVLAETSTYISG
;
A
#
# COMPACT_ATOMS: atom_id res chain seq x y z
N MET A 1 19.83 13.46 -3.24
CA MET A 1 19.35 13.13 -4.60
C MET A 1 18.05 12.31 -4.52
N ASP A 2 17.27 12.43 -3.43
CA ASP A 2 16.41 11.32 -2.99
C ASP A 2 14.90 11.49 -3.22
N ARG A 3 14.44 12.68 -3.64
CA ARG A 3 13.00 12.96 -3.71
C ARG A 3 12.35 12.36 -4.96
N ASP A 4 13.06 12.40 -6.08
CA ASP A 4 12.58 11.90 -7.36
C ASP A 4 12.67 10.37 -7.42
N GLU A 5 13.78 9.78 -6.97
CA GLU A 5 13.96 8.32 -6.90
C GLU A 5 12.97 7.65 -5.94
N LEU A 6 12.65 8.28 -4.80
CA LEU A 6 11.65 7.74 -3.86
C LEU A 6 10.24 7.86 -4.44
N GLY A 7 9.98 8.89 -5.25
CA GLY A 7 8.73 9.07 -5.98
C GLY A 7 8.48 7.95 -6.99
N GLU A 8 9.51 7.55 -7.74
CA GLU A 8 9.44 6.41 -8.66
C GLU A 8 9.15 5.09 -7.91
N VAL A 9 9.77 4.88 -6.76
CA VAL A 9 9.49 3.70 -5.92
C VAL A 9 8.06 3.71 -5.39
N ILE A 10 7.54 4.87 -4.97
CA ILE A 10 6.14 5.00 -4.54
C ILE A 10 5.20 4.66 -5.70
N ALA A 11 5.45 5.20 -6.89
CA ALA A 11 4.63 4.93 -8.07
C ALA A 11 4.65 3.44 -8.46
N GLU A 12 5.81 2.80 -8.41
CA GLU A 12 5.94 1.37 -8.70
C GLU A 12 5.20 0.50 -7.68
N VAL A 13 5.29 0.84 -6.39
CA VAL A 13 4.57 0.12 -5.33
C VAL A 13 3.05 0.34 -5.48
N GLN A 14 2.61 1.57 -5.74
CA GLN A 14 1.19 1.88 -5.95
C GLN A 14 0.62 1.11 -7.15
N ALA A 15 1.37 0.99 -8.25
CA ALA A 15 0.94 0.24 -9.43
C ALA A 15 0.76 -1.27 -9.13
N LYS A 16 1.50 -1.81 -8.17
CA LYS A 16 1.38 -3.22 -7.74
C LYS A 16 0.28 -3.45 -6.69
N PHE A 17 -0.14 -2.40 -5.99
CA PHE A 17 -1.17 -2.45 -4.95
C PHE A 17 -2.21 -1.33 -5.18
N PRO A 18 -2.94 -1.36 -6.32
CA PRO A 18 -3.89 -0.30 -6.66
C PRO A 18 -5.06 -0.18 -5.68
N GLU A 19 -5.35 -1.23 -4.92
CA GLU A 19 -6.38 -1.27 -3.87
C GLU A 19 -5.97 -0.53 -2.59
N ARG A 20 -4.70 -0.16 -2.45
CA ARG A 20 -4.19 0.51 -1.24
C ARG A 20 -4.22 2.03 -1.39
N PRO A 21 -4.59 2.77 -0.33
CA PRO A 21 -4.46 4.22 -0.30
C PRO A 21 -3.02 4.65 -0.53
N LEU A 22 -2.84 5.71 -1.31
CA LEU A 22 -1.51 6.27 -1.60
C LEU A 22 -0.75 6.66 -0.33
N GLU A 23 -1.44 7.20 0.67
CA GLU A 23 -0.86 7.57 1.97
C GLU A 23 -0.27 6.35 2.71
N GLU A 24 -0.95 5.20 2.67
CA GLU A 24 -0.44 3.95 3.27
C GLU A 24 0.82 3.47 2.53
N VAL A 25 0.82 3.59 1.20
CA VAL A 25 1.98 3.23 0.37
C VAL A 25 3.17 4.16 0.64
N GLU A 26 2.94 5.47 0.75
CA GLU A 26 3.97 6.45 1.07
C GLU A 26 4.62 6.19 2.43
N ASP A 27 3.81 5.92 3.45
CA ASP A 27 4.30 5.67 4.80
C ASP A 27 5.18 4.41 4.87
N VAL A 28 4.77 3.34 4.17
CA VAL A 28 5.55 2.10 4.08
C VAL A 28 6.87 2.34 3.37
N VAL A 29 6.87 3.02 2.22
CA VAL A 29 8.08 3.28 1.43
C VAL A 29 9.04 4.19 2.20
N ARG A 30 8.56 5.29 2.78
CA ARG A 30 9.37 6.22 3.58
C ARG A 30 9.92 5.55 4.84
N GLY A 31 9.13 4.71 5.50
CA GLY A 31 9.54 3.93 6.67
C GLY A 31 10.68 2.96 6.33
N ALA A 32 10.56 2.23 5.22
CA ALA A 32 11.59 1.30 4.76
C ALA A 32 12.89 2.02 4.38
N TYR A 33 12.80 3.13 3.64
CA TYR A 33 13.95 3.97 3.29
C TYR A 33 14.68 4.47 4.53
N ARG A 34 13.95 5.05 5.51
CA ARG A 34 14.55 5.55 6.76
C ARG A 34 15.23 4.45 7.56
N HIS A 35 14.63 3.27 7.64
CA HIS A 35 15.22 2.15 8.35
C HIS A 35 16.54 1.72 7.71
N LEU A 36 16.56 1.60 6.38
CA LEU A 36 17.75 1.20 5.65
C LEU A 36 18.83 2.27 5.68
N ALA A 37 18.47 3.53 5.47
CA ALA A 37 19.39 4.67 5.53
C ALA A 37 20.13 4.74 6.87
N ARG A 38 19.48 4.32 7.96
CA ARG A 38 20.09 4.25 9.29
C ARG A 38 21.07 3.09 9.48
N THR A 39 20.94 2.02 8.69
CA THR A 39 21.70 0.77 8.88
C THR A 39 22.75 0.52 7.80
N ALA A 40 22.71 1.24 6.69
CA ALA A 40 23.56 0.98 5.55
C ALA A 40 24.88 1.76 5.62
N THR A 41 25.99 1.05 5.84
CA THR A 41 27.36 1.56 5.69
C THR A 41 27.74 1.76 4.20
N VAL A 42 26.95 1.20 3.27
CA VAL A 42 27.12 1.36 1.82
C VAL A 42 25.78 1.82 1.22
N THR A 43 25.71 3.09 0.82
CA THR A 43 24.49 3.77 0.33
C THR A 43 24.08 3.38 -1.09
N ALA A 44 24.98 2.80 -1.90
CA ALA A 44 24.72 2.43 -3.30
C ALA A 44 23.69 1.31 -3.50
N HIS A 45 23.41 0.51 -2.47
CA HIS A 45 22.45 -0.60 -2.53
C HIS A 45 21.17 -0.34 -1.73
N LEU A 46 20.98 0.88 -1.24
CA LEU A 46 19.85 1.20 -0.37
C LEU A 46 18.51 1.00 -1.08
N ILE A 47 18.40 1.45 -2.33
CA ILE A 47 17.18 1.36 -3.11
C ILE A 47 16.82 -0.11 -3.41
N PRO A 48 17.73 -0.94 -3.96
CA PRO A 48 17.47 -2.37 -4.15
C PRO A 48 17.09 -3.11 -2.85
N LEU A 49 17.74 -2.78 -1.72
CA LEU A 49 17.44 -3.39 -0.43
C LEU A 49 16.07 -2.94 0.12
N THR A 50 15.68 -1.69 -0.14
CA THR A 50 14.36 -1.14 0.24
C THR A 50 13.26 -1.88 -0.50
N LEU A 51 13.39 -2.02 -1.81
CA LEU A 51 12.43 -2.71 -2.65
C LEU A 51 12.23 -4.18 -2.20
N ASN A 52 13.32 -4.91 -2.01
CA ASN A 52 13.26 -6.31 -1.58
C ASN A 52 12.64 -6.47 -0.18
N ARG A 53 12.96 -5.56 0.75
CA ARG A 53 12.40 -5.57 2.11
C ARG A 53 10.89 -5.33 2.08
N SER A 54 10.43 -4.33 1.34
CA SER A 54 9.01 -3.96 1.24
C SER A 54 8.19 -5.11 0.63
N MET A 55 8.67 -5.71 -0.46
CA MET A 55 7.99 -6.87 -1.07
C MET A 55 7.83 -8.05 -0.11
N ARG A 56 8.85 -8.30 0.73
CA ARG A 56 8.81 -9.39 1.71
C ARG A 56 7.78 -9.11 2.81
N LEU A 57 7.68 -7.87 3.30
CA LEU A 57 6.70 -7.49 4.31
C LEU A 57 5.27 -7.55 3.79
N MET A 58 5.03 -7.08 2.56
CA MET A 58 3.70 -7.13 1.94
C MET A 58 3.21 -8.57 1.73
N ARG A 59 4.10 -9.50 1.37
CA ARG A 59 3.76 -10.93 1.27
C ARG A 59 3.37 -11.53 2.62
N ILE A 60 4.11 -11.20 3.68
CA ILE A 60 3.80 -11.67 5.05
C ILE A 60 2.44 -11.12 5.53
N GLN A 61 2.09 -9.88 5.18
CA GLN A 61 0.79 -9.32 5.51
C GLN A 61 -0.36 -9.97 4.72
N ARG A 62 -0.14 -10.27 3.45
CA ARG A 62 -1.09 -11.01 2.61
C ARG A 62 -1.39 -12.41 3.18
N ASP A 63 -0.36 -13.15 3.60
CA ASP A 63 -0.54 -14.49 4.17
C ASP A 63 -1.17 -14.48 5.57
N ARG A 64 -1.08 -13.36 6.29
CA ARG A 64 -1.80 -13.14 7.56
C ARG A 64 -3.27 -12.79 7.38
N HIS A 65 -3.77 -12.56 6.15
CA HIS A 65 -5.15 -12.17 5.91
C HIS A 65 -5.98 -13.22 5.14
N PRO A 66 -6.39 -14.34 5.78
CA PRO A 66 -7.47 -15.18 5.26
C PRO A 66 -8.85 -14.92 5.92
N ALA A 67 -9.02 -13.95 6.84
CA ALA A 67 -10.29 -13.84 7.59
C ALA A 67 -10.59 -12.45 8.21
N ASP A 68 -10.95 -11.44 7.41
CA ASP A 68 -11.69 -10.27 7.94
C ASP A 68 -12.94 -9.96 7.11
N ARG A 69 -13.77 -11.00 6.95
CA ARG A 69 -15.20 -10.81 6.67
C ARG A 69 -15.99 -11.07 7.96
N PRO A 70 -16.80 -10.10 8.35
CA PRO A 70 -18.24 -10.29 8.57
C PRO A 70 -18.98 -9.39 7.56
N ARG A 71 -19.63 -9.94 6.52
CA ARG A 71 -21.08 -10.24 6.46
C ARG A 71 -21.97 -9.18 7.13
N GLU A 72 -22.90 -8.68 6.29
CA GLU A 72 -24.16 -7.98 6.61
C GLU A 72 -24.11 -6.44 6.69
N PHE A 73 -24.38 -5.80 5.55
CA PHE A 73 -25.43 -4.77 5.54
C PHE A 73 -26.28 -4.92 4.27
N LEU A 74 -27.44 -5.56 4.46
CA LEU A 74 -28.60 -5.37 3.59
C LEU A 74 -28.91 -3.87 3.54
N VAL A 75 -28.83 -3.26 2.35
CA VAL A 75 -29.67 -2.08 2.06
C VAL A 75 -30.65 -2.50 0.99
N LEU A 76 -31.82 -2.92 1.45
CA LEU A 76 -33.05 -2.86 0.68
C LEU A 76 -33.26 -1.40 0.29
N ALA A 77 -32.93 -1.05 -0.95
CA ALA A 77 -33.47 0.16 -1.56
C ALA A 77 -34.91 -0.12 -1.99
N GLU A 78 -35.79 -0.30 -1.01
CA GLU A 78 -37.20 0.00 -1.17
C GLU A 78 -37.36 1.50 -0.91
N THR A 79 -37.61 2.27 -1.96
CA THR A 79 -38.76 3.18 -2.01
C THR A 79 -39.07 3.48 -3.46
N SER A 80 -40.03 2.72 -3.99
CA SER A 80 -41.00 3.25 -4.95
C SER A 80 -41.41 4.66 -4.55
N THR A 81 -41.24 5.63 -5.44
CA THR A 81 -42.18 6.74 -5.65
C THR A 81 -41.79 7.42 -6.97
N TYR A 82 -42.27 6.88 -8.10
CA TYR A 82 -42.49 7.70 -9.29
C TYR A 82 -43.99 7.70 -9.54
N ILE A 83 -44.61 8.80 -9.10
CA ILE A 83 -46.01 9.15 -9.37
C ILE A 83 -45.97 10.31 -10.35
N SER A 84 -46.78 10.19 -11.42
CA SER A 84 -47.56 11.22 -12.14
C SER A 84 -47.58 10.81 -13.61
N GLY A 85 -48.72 10.52 -14.23
CA GLY A 85 -50.02 11.17 -14.04
C GLY A 85 -50.16 12.21 -15.14
#